data_AF-A0A430AF55-F1
#
_entry.id   AF-A0A430AF55-F1
#
_cell.length_a   1.000
_cell.length_b   1.000
_cell.length_c   1.000
_cell.angle_alpha   90.00
_cell.angle_beta   90.00
_cell.angle_gamma   90.00
#
_symmetry.space_group_name_H-M   'P 1'
#
loop_
_entity.id
_entity.type
_entity.pdbx_description
1 polymer ?
#
loop_
_entity_poly.entity_id
_entity_poly.type
_entity_poly.pdbx_seq_one_letter_code
_entity_poly.pdbx_strand_id
1 'polypeptide(L)'
;MFPTNDQFIFTYTTQKRELNQPLHPDCLNNKLDALSKKFDLLRITPHGLPHTFVGDLLNNGVDNFIVKSLVNYAETSNMIQEVYGHTNDQTKIDTLKPLKEYRNAYQNE
;
A
#
# COMPACT_ATOMS: atom_id res chain seq x y z
N MET A 1 -33.23 -9.75 3.94
CA MET A 1 -33.06 -8.53 4.75
C MET A 1 -32.27 -7.57 3.89
N PHE A 2 -32.86 -6.43 3.51
CA PHE A 2 -32.16 -5.41 2.72
C PHE A 2 -31.30 -4.55 3.66
N PRO A 3 -30.11 -4.09 3.24
CA PRO A 3 -29.27 -3.24 4.07
C PRO A 3 -29.95 -1.90 4.33
N THR A 4 -29.96 -1.45 5.58
CA THR A 4 -30.40 -0.11 5.99
C THR A 4 -29.20 0.85 6.04
N ASN A 5 -29.45 2.16 6.00
CA ASN A 5 -28.38 3.18 6.00
C ASN A 5 -27.46 3.12 7.25
N ASP A 6 -27.90 2.48 8.32
CA ASP A 6 -27.16 2.36 9.58
C ASP A 6 -26.33 1.07 9.68
N GLN A 7 -26.19 0.31 8.59
CA GLN A 7 -25.45 -0.95 8.58
C GLN A 7 -23.95 -0.73 8.35
N PHE A 8 -23.12 -1.16 9.30
CA PHE A 8 -21.67 -1.18 9.12
C PHE A 8 -21.25 -2.36 8.23
N ILE A 9 -20.19 -2.17 7.46
CA ILE A 9 -19.60 -3.22 6.60
C ILE A 9 -18.81 -4.23 7.45
N PHE A 10 -18.01 -3.75 8.39
CA PHE A 10 -17.24 -4.58 9.31
C PHE A 10 -17.91 -4.62 10.67
N THR A 11 -18.47 -5.79 11.01
CA THR A 11 -19.26 -5.96 12.24
C THR A 11 -18.88 -7.23 12.98
N TYR A 12 -19.35 -7.33 14.22
CA TYR A 12 -19.36 -8.56 14.97
C TYR A 12 -20.71 -8.76 15.66
N THR A 13 -20.97 -9.99 16.10
CA THR A 13 -22.14 -10.34 16.92
C THR A 13 -21.72 -10.38 18.39
N THR A 14 -22.46 -9.69 19.25
CA THR A 14 -22.15 -9.68 20.70
C THR A 14 -22.56 -11.00 21.36
N GLN A 15 -22.08 -11.23 22.58
CA GLN A 15 -22.52 -12.38 23.39
C GLN A 15 -24.04 -12.37 23.65
N LYS A 16 -24.66 -11.18 23.62
CA LYS A 16 -26.12 -11.00 23.76
C LYS A 16 -26.89 -11.18 22.45
N ARG A 17 -26.20 -11.61 21.37
CA ARG A 17 -26.74 -11.77 20.00
C ARG A 17 -27.18 -10.46 19.34
N GLU A 18 -26.64 -9.33 19.78
CA GLU A 18 -26.86 -8.07 19.09
C GLU A 18 -26.02 -8.05 17.81
N LEU A 19 -26.66 -7.71 16.70
CA LEU A 19 -26.05 -7.60 15.38
C LEU A 19 -25.58 -6.16 15.12
N ASN A 20 -24.82 -5.99 14.03
CA ASN A 20 -24.42 -4.68 13.50
C ASN A 20 -23.61 -3.82 14.48
N GLN A 21 -22.79 -4.45 15.33
CA GLN A 21 -21.85 -3.70 16.18
C GLN A 21 -20.58 -3.41 15.39
N PRO A 22 -20.04 -2.17 15.44
CA PRO A 22 -18.83 -1.82 14.72
C PRO A 22 -17.65 -2.67 15.22
N LEU A 23 -16.87 -3.22 14.28
CA LEU A 23 -15.70 -4.00 14.63
C LEU A 23 -14.70 -3.16 15.43
N HIS A 24 -14.21 -3.68 16.55
CA HIS A 24 -13.18 -2.99 17.34
C HIS A 24 -11.86 -2.91 16.54
N PRO A 25 -11.13 -1.78 16.56
CA PRO A 25 -9.86 -1.64 15.83
C PRO A 25 -8.83 -2.73 16.14
N ASP A 26 -8.75 -3.15 17.41
CA ASP A 26 -7.84 -4.22 17.83
C ASP A 26 -8.13 -5.58 17.19
N CYS A 27 -9.35 -5.81 16.71
CA CYS A 27 -9.68 -7.06 16.03
C CYS A 27 -8.79 -7.27 14.80
N LEU A 28 -8.54 -6.20 14.04
CA LEU A 28 -7.67 -6.27 12.87
C LEU A 28 -6.21 -6.49 13.27
N ASN A 29 -5.72 -5.77 14.28
CA ASN A 29 -4.36 -5.97 14.82
C ASN A 29 -4.15 -7.41 15.28
N ASN A 30 -5.06 -7.95 16.09
CA ASN A 30 -4.99 -9.31 16.60
C ASN A 30 -5.05 -10.35 15.49
N LYS A 31 -5.85 -10.10 14.45
CA LYS A 31 -5.94 -10.99 13.28
C LYS A 31 -4.63 -11.00 12.50
N LEU A 32 -4.02 -9.84 12.27
CA LEU A 32 -2.73 -9.72 11.59
C LEU A 32 -1.61 -10.37 12.40
N ASP A 33 -1.57 -10.16 13.72
CA ASP A 33 -0.59 -10.82 14.60
C ASP A 33 -0.73 -12.35 14.56
N ALA A 34 -1.96 -12.87 14.54
CA ALA A 34 -2.21 -14.30 14.41
C ALA A 34 -1.75 -14.85 13.04
N LEU A 35 -1.94 -14.09 11.97
CA LEU A 35 -1.46 -14.46 10.63
C LEU A 35 0.06 -14.42 10.55
N SER A 36 0.71 -13.37 11.05
CA SER A 36 2.17 -13.25 11.10
C SER A 36 2.78 -14.44 11.84
N LYS A 37 2.24 -14.83 12.99
CA LYS A 37 2.71 -16.01 13.74
C LYS A 37 2.47 -17.32 12.99
N LYS A 38 1.30 -17.46 12.35
CA LYS A 38 0.93 -18.69 11.62
C LYS A 38 1.83 -18.95 10.41
N PHE A 39 2.26 -17.91 9.73
CA PHE A 39 3.01 -17.99 8.48
C PHE A 39 4.48 -17.55 8.62
N ASP A 40 4.96 -17.38 9.85
CA ASP A 40 6.33 -16.92 10.16
C ASP A 40 6.72 -15.64 9.41
N LEU A 41 5.80 -14.68 9.37
CA LEU A 41 6.02 -13.38 8.73
C LEU A 41 6.53 -12.37 9.76
N LEU A 42 7.29 -11.39 9.28
CA LEU A 42 7.57 -10.17 10.05
C LEU A 42 6.26 -9.52 10.52
N ARG A 43 6.35 -8.70 11.59
CA ARG A 43 5.17 -8.05 12.17
C ARG A 43 4.46 -7.17 11.14
N ILE A 44 3.21 -7.50 10.85
CA ILE A 44 2.34 -6.73 9.96
C ILE A 44 1.41 -5.87 10.82
N THR A 45 1.34 -4.57 10.52
CA THR A 45 0.38 -3.65 11.15
C THR A 45 -0.61 -3.15 10.11
N PRO A 46 -1.85 -2.77 10.51
CA PRO A 46 -2.81 -2.18 9.58
C PRO A 46 -2.25 -0.94 8.87
N HIS A 47 -1.44 -0.14 9.56
CA HIS A 47 -0.79 1.04 8.99
C HIS A 47 0.31 0.66 7.97
N GLY A 48 0.98 -0.49 8.13
CA GLY A 48 1.98 -1.01 7.19
C GLY A 48 1.41 -1.50 5.86
N LEU A 49 0.15 -1.91 5.82
CA LEU A 49 -0.49 -2.44 4.60
C LEU A 49 -0.60 -1.39 3.48
N PRO A 50 -1.10 -0.16 3.73
CA PRO A 50 -1.03 0.92 2.75
C PRO A 50 0.38 1.18 2.21
N HIS A 51 1.42 0.99 3.02
CA HIS A 51 2.79 1.18 2.55
C HIS A 51 3.21 0.17 1.50
N THR A 52 2.86 -1.10 1.73
CA THR A 52 3.12 -2.17 0.76
C THR A 52 2.35 -1.92 -0.53
N PHE A 53 1.07 -1.54 -0.42
CA PHE A 53 0.23 -1.22 -1.58
C PHE A 53 0.81 -0.09 -2.45
N VAL A 54 1.26 1.01 -1.83
CA VAL A 54 1.90 2.13 -2.55
C VAL A 54 3.20 1.68 -3.21
N GLY A 55 4.05 0.95 -2.48
CA GLY A 55 5.30 0.42 -3.03
C GLY A 55 5.07 -0.44 -4.27
N ASP A 56 4.09 -1.34 -4.23
CA ASP A 56 3.72 -2.19 -5.36
C ASP A 56 3.26 -1.38 -6.57
N LEU A 57 2.40 -0.38 -6.39
CA LEU A 57 1.94 0.48 -7.49
C LEU A 57 3.10 1.24 -8.15
N LEU A 58 3.99 1.82 -7.35
CA LEU A 58 5.16 2.55 -7.85
C LEU A 58 6.15 1.63 -8.58
N ASN A 59 6.35 0.42 -8.07
CA ASN A 59 7.21 -0.59 -8.72
C ASN A 59 6.62 -1.06 -10.06
N ASN A 60 5.30 -1.05 -10.20
CA ASN A 60 4.61 -1.32 -11.47
C ASN A 60 4.53 -0.08 -12.40
N GLY A 61 5.17 1.04 -12.03
CA GLY A 61 5.23 2.24 -12.85
C GLY A 61 3.94 3.07 -12.87
N VAL A 62 3.03 2.86 -11.91
CA VAL A 62 1.83 3.68 -11.77
C VAL A 62 2.22 5.10 -11.38
N ASP A 63 1.60 6.08 -12.04
CA ASP A 63 1.91 7.49 -11.82
C ASP A 63 1.64 7.94 -10.37
N ASN A 64 2.57 8.73 -9.81
CA ASN A 64 2.53 9.18 -8.43
C ASN A 64 1.25 9.96 -8.10
N PHE A 65 0.70 10.75 -9.03
CA PHE A 65 -0.54 11.49 -8.81
C PHE A 65 -1.72 10.53 -8.65
N ILE A 66 -1.80 9.49 -9.48
CA ILE A 66 -2.82 8.44 -9.38
C ILE A 66 -2.70 7.71 -8.05
N VAL A 67 -1.48 7.35 -7.63
CA VAL A 67 -1.24 6.70 -6.34
C VAL A 67 -1.68 7.60 -5.19
N LYS A 68 -1.35 8.91 -5.20
CA LYS A 68 -1.81 9.88 -4.19
C LYS A 68 -3.33 9.96 -4.09
N SER A 69 -4.02 10.01 -5.23
CA SER A 69 -5.49 10.03 -5.27
C SER A 69 -6.11 8.76 -4.69
N LEU A 70 -5.54 7.58 -4.95
CA LEU A 70 -6.08 6.30 -4.49
C LEU A 70 -6.00 6.11 -2.96
N VAL A 71 -4.94 6.61 -2.34
CA VAL A 71 -4.70 6.47 -0.90
C VAL A 71 -5.12 7.70 -0.09
N ASN A 72 -5.73 8.69 -0.76
CA ASN A 72 -6.20 9.95 -0.18
C ASN A 72 -5.14 10.68 0.66
N TYR A 73 -3.87 10.64 0.23
CA TYR A 73 -2.87 11.54 0.80
C TYR A 73 -3.19 12.97 0.35
N ALA A 74 -3.03 13.96 1.24
CA ALA A 74 -3.12 15.37 0.86
C ALA A 74 -2.17 15.64 -0.31
N GLU A 75 -2.63 16.35 -1.34
CA GLU A 75 -1.85 16.58 -2.58
C GLU A 75 -0.47 17.22 -2.29
N THR A 76 -0.39 18.03 -1.24
CA THR A 76 0.82 18.70 -0.72
C THR A 76 1.77 17.80 0.06
N SER A 77 1.39 16.55 0.33
CA SER A 77 2.23 15.60 1.07
C SER A 77 3.35 15.07 0.18
N ASN A 78 4.60 15.32 0.59
CA ASN A 78 5.80 14.72 0.00
C ASN A 78 6.05 13.29 0.51
N MET A 79 5.16 12.74 1.34
CA MET A 79 5.35 11.45 1.99
C MET A 79 5.61 10.31 0.98
N ILE A 80 5.04 10.36 -0.23
CA ILE A 80 5.36 9.34 -1.24
C ILE A 80 6.82 9.46 -1.72
N GLN A 81 7.30 10.68 -1.97
CA GLN A 81 8.70 10.88 -2.37
C GLN A 81 9.68 10.60 -1.23
N GLU A 82 9.32 10.96 0.01
CA GLU A 82 10.17 10.75 1.19
C GLU A 82 10.26 9.28 1.61
N VAL A 83 9.16 8.53 1.51
CA VAL A 83 9.10 7.12 1.95
C VAL A 83 9.46 6.15 0.82
N TYR A 84 9.13 6.48 -0.43
CA TYR A 84 9.33 5.59 -1.59
C TYR A 84 10.24 6.17 -2.67
N GLY A 85 10.89 7.32 -2.47
CA GLY A 85 11.86 7.85 -3.44
C GLY A 85 13.06 6.93 -3.72
N HIS A 86 13.24 5.92 -2.85
CA HIS A 86 14.25 4.88 -2.96
C HIS A 86 13.78 3.62 -3.69
N THR A 87 12.49 3.43 -3.94
CA THR A 87 11.96 2.11 -4.36
C THR A 87 12.25 1.73 -5.79
N ASN A 88 13.02 2.53 -6.55
CA ASN A 88 13.22 2.20 -7.94
C ASN A 88 14.61 2.46 -8.50
N ASP A 89 15.65 2.13 -7.74
CA ASP A 89 17.03 2.17 -8.25
C ASP A 89 17.22 1.28 -9.47
N GLN A 90 16.48 0.16 -9.57
CA GLN A 90 16.50 -0.69 -10.76
C GLN A 90 15.86 -0.01 -11.98
N THR A 91 14.70 0.64 -11.87
CA THR A 91 14.14 1.40 -13.01
C THR A 91 14.98 2.63 -13.31
N LYS A 92 15.65 3.26 -12.34
CA LYS A 92 16.64 4.31 -12.63
C LYS A 92 17.76 3.73 -13.49
N ILE A 93 18.30 2.56 -13.14
CA ILE A 93 19.32 1.85 -13.93
C ILE A 93 18.77 1.50 -15.32
N ASP A 94 17.58 0.92 -15.41
CA ASP A 94 16.98 0.46 -16.67
C ASP A 94 16.59 1.63 -17.58
N THR A 95 16.16 2.77 -17.03
CA THR A 95 15.87 4.00 -17.79
C THR A 95 17.16 4.65 -18.31
N LEU A 96 18.25 4.57 -17.55
CA LEU A 96 19.54 5.11 -17.95
C LEU A 96 20.30 4.21 -18.93
N LYS A 97 19.95 2.93 -19.02
CA LYS A 97 20.63 1.94 -19.87
C LYS A 97 20.53 2.27 -21.37
N PRO A 98 19.35 2.60 -21.94
CA PRO A 98 19.25 3.06 -23.34
C PRO A 98 20.04 4.36 -23.60
N LEU A 99 20.06 5.30 -22.65
CA LEU A 99 20.82 6.54 -22.78
C LEU A 99 22.33 6.29 -22.80
N LYS A 100 22.81 5.33 -22.00
CA LYS A 100 24.21 4.92 -21.98
C LYS A 100 24.60 4.20 -23.28
N GLU A 101 23.72 3.35 -23.80
CA GLU A 101 23.89 2.68 -25.09
C GLU A 101 23.93 3.69 -26.25
N TYR A 102 23.01 4.67 -26.27
CA TYR A 102 23.02 5.77 -27.24
C TYR A 102 24.30 6.58 -27.17
N ARG A 103 24.74 7.00 -25.98
CA ARG A 103 26.01 7.74 -25.82
C ARG A 103 27.21 6.95 -26.36
N ASN A 104 27.29 5.66 -26.08
CA ASN A 104 28.42 4.83 -26.51
C ASN A 104 28.42 4.57 -28.02
N ALA A 105 27.23 4.52 -28.65
CA ALA A 105 27.10 4.35 -30.10
C ALA A 105 27.67 5.55 -30.88
N TYR A 106 27.60 6.77 -30.32
CA TYR A 106 28.03 8.01 -30.98
C TYR A 106 29.31 8.63 -30.39
N GLN A 107 30.00 7.94 -29.47
CA GLN A 107 31.33 8.35 -28.97
C GLN A 107 32.50 7.74 -29.77
N ASN A 108 32.21 6.88 -30.75
CA ASN A 108 33.21 6.25 -31.62
C ASN A 108 33.16 6.74 -33.08
N GLU A 109 32.48 7.87 -33.33
CA GLU A 109 32.57 8.67 -34.56
C GLU A 109 33.45 9.90 -34.31
#